data_AF-A0A6N6S4A8-F1
#
_entry.id   AF-A0A6N6S4A8-F1
#
_cell.length_a   1.000
_cell.length_b   1.000
_cell.length_c   1.000
_cell.angle_alpha   90.00
_cell.angle_beta   90.00
_cell.angle_gamma   90.00
#
_symmetry.space_group_name_H-M   'P 1'
#
loop_
_entity.id
_entity.type
_entity.pdbx_description
1 polymer ?
#
loop_
_entity_poly.entity_id
_entity_poly.type
_entity_poly.pdbx_seq_one_letter_code
_entity_poly.pdbx_strand_id
1 'polypeptide(L)'
;MHLYPGRNILRAVTADAGFGILASILLSVLLLGVCAPLSHAVDRELESPKRVLVVKDYKWASGGMGRPAIMKEITLQNIGKYDYQNISIEVDLYTKNDIPLGSLRGTIHDVLPHGTEKTFYNIKFGIMSAELQNTIARVAAADLIEKGTPAQAKDLIQVKGWEWSGGQYGTEGVLKSITLVNKSSDNWKDIKIRVDFLGIPGAKVGIRGFTSRATIHDILPARSERTYNNINVGFRHPDARSV
;
A
#
# COMPACT_ATOMS: atom_id res chain seq x y z
N MET A 1 12.71 -100.18 -1.31
CA MET A 1 12.31 -100.52 0.07
C MET A 1 11.61 -99.29 0.65
N HIS A 2 10.32 -99.44 0.96
CA HIS A 2 9.44 -98.68 1.89
C HIS A 2 9.69 -97.18 2.15
N LEU A 3 8.72 -96.26 2.27
CA LEU A 3 7.26 -96.22 2.37
C LEU A 3 6.87 -94.72 2.30
N TYR A 4 5.76 -94.36 1.65
CA TYR A 4 4.99 -93.15 2.01
C TYR A 4 4.03 -93.50 3.18
N PRO A 5 3.76 -92.55 4.08
CA PRO A 5 2.46 -91.84 4.11
C PRO A 5 2.65 -90.35 4.53
N GLY A 6 1.75 -89.36 4.42
CA GLY A 6 0.33 -89.25 4.09
C GLY A 6 -0.31 -88.12 4.94
N ARG A 7 -1.00 -87.15 4.31
CA ARG A 7 -2.10 -86.24 4.81
C ARG A 7 -1.78 -85.22 5.95
N ASN A 8 -2.27 -83.97 6.02
CA ASN A 8 -3.54 -83.31 5.61
C ASN A 8 -3.43 -81.76 5.48
N ILE A 9 -4.16 -81.20 4.50
CA ILE A 9 -5.10 -80.05 4.51
C ILE A 9 -4.74 -78.75 5.27
N LEU A 10 -4.64 -77.62 4.54
CA LEU A 10 -5.46 -76.39 4.74
C LEU A 10 -5.27 -75.39 3.58
N ARG A 11 -6.40 -74.96 2.99
CA ARG A 11 -6.52 -73.77 2.13
C ARG A 11 -6.36 -72.51 2.99
N ALA A 12 -5.70 -71.48 2.46
CA ALA A 12 -6.12 -70.09 2.67
C ALA A 12 -5.57 -69.19 1.54
N VAL A 13 -6.34 -68.15 1.26
CA VAL A 13 -6.32 -67.29 0.08
C VAL A 13 -5.70 -65.94 0.46
N THR A 14 -4.94 -65.37 -0.49
CA THR A 14 -4.62 -63.95 -0.75
C THR A 14 -3.74 -63.07 0.15
N ALA A 15 -3.01 -62.23 -0.59
CA ALA A 15 -2.78 -60.79 -0.41
C ALA A 15 -1.46 -60.38 0.24
N ASP A 16 -0.49 -59.97 -0.59
CA ASP A 16 0.50 -58.97 -0.21
C ASP A 16 0.94 -58.15 -1.44
N ALA A 17 0.03 -57.29 -1.89
CA ALA A 17 0.32 -56.16 -2.76
C ALA A 17 0.03 -54.87 -1.98
N GLY A 18 0.73 -54.67 -0.86
CA GLY A 18 0.41 -53.60 0.10
C GLY A 18 1.60 -52.82 0.65
N PHE A 19 2.85 -53.24 0.41
CA PHE A 19 4.01 -52.66 1.11
C PHE A 19 4.83 -51.63 0.29
N GLY A 20 4.73 -51.64 -1.05
CA GLY A 20 5.49 -50.70 -1.90
C GLY A 20 4.91 -49.28 -1.97
N ILE A 21 3.61 -49.11 -1.71
CA ILE A 21 2.90 -47.83 -1.93
C ILE A 21 2.95 -46.94 -0.68
N LEU A 22 2.97 -47.53 0.52
CA LEU A 22 3.01 -46.77 1.78
C LEU A 22 4.35 -46.05 2.02
N ALA A 23 5.47 -46.63 1.57
CA ALA A 23 6.79 -46.01 1.72
C ALA A 23 6.97 -44.77 0.81
N SER A 24 6.27 -44.69 -0.32
CA SER A 24 6.35 -43.56 -1.26
C SER A 24 5.46 -42.37 -0.86
N ILE A 25 4.38 -42.64 -0.10
CA ILE A 25 3.48 -41.59 0.41
C ILE A 25 4.10 -40.85 1.61
N LEU A 26 4.87 -41.53 2.46
CA LEU A 26 5.53 -40.86 3.58
C LEU A 26 6.66 -39.90 3.15
N LEU A 27 7.37 -40.21 2.05
CA LEU A 27 8.46 -39.36 1.56
C LEU A 27 7.95 -38.10 0.82
N SER A 28 6.76 -38.15 0.21
CA SER A 28 6.14 -37.00 -0.44
C SER A 28 5.52 -36.01 0.55
N VAL A 29 5.09 -36.47 1.73
CA VAL A 29 4.58 -35.59 2.79
C VAL A 29 5.72 -34.84 3.51
N LEU A 30 6.91 -35.42 3.61
CA LEU A 30 8.08 -34.77 4.23
C LEU A 30 8.76 -33.70 3.34
N LEU A 31 8.62 -33.78 2.01
CA LEU A 31 9.18 -32.79 1.07
C LEU A 31 8.25 -31.60 0.76
N LEU A 32 6.98 -31.65 1.17
CA LEU A 32 6.04 -30.52 1.02
C LEU A 32 6.04 -29.55 2.23
N GLY A 33 6.77 -29.88 3.30
CA GLY A 33 6.78 -29.10 4.55
C GLY A 33 7.80 -27.96 4.61
N VAL A 34 8.71 -27.83 3.65
CA VAL A 34 9.82 -26.85 3.70
C VAL A 34 9.85 -26.00 2.42
N CYS A 35 8.93 -25.03 2.35
CA CYS A 35 9.06 -23.75 1.62
C CYS A 35 7.67 -23.14 1.43
N ALA A 36 6.94 -22.88 2.52
CA ALA A 36 6.00 -21.78 2.48
C ALA A 36 6.85 -20.50 2.63
N PRO A 37 7.03 -19.67 1.58
CA PRO A 37 7.67 -18.38 1.78
C PRO A 37 6.85 -17.63 2.84
N LEU A 38 7.51 -17.16 3.90
CA LEU A 38 6.89 -16.24 4.85
C LEU A 38 6.41 -15.02 4.07
N SER A 39 5.13 -15.01 3.73
CA SER A 39 4.50 -13.92 3.00
C SER A 39 4.24 -12.78 3.96
N HIS A 40 5.24 -11.94 4.18
CA HIS A 40 5.03 -10.61 4.72
C HIS A 40 4.36 -9.77 3.64
N ALA A 41 3.08 -9.50 3.81
CA ALA A 41 2.41 -8.50 3.01
C ALA A 41 2.88 -7.11 3.42
N VAL A 42 3.23 -6.29 2.43
CA VAL A 42 3.75 -4.96 2.65
C VAL A 42 2.58 -3.99 2.79
N ASP A 43 2.23 -3.62 4.02
CA ASP A 43 1.47 -2.39 4.27
C ASP A 43 2.43 -1.21 4.03
N ARG A 44 2.38 -0.62 2.83
CA ARG A 44 3.23 0.53 2.49
C ARG A 44 2.61 1.78 3.10
N GLU A 45 2.85 2.02 4.38
CA GLU A 45 2.62 3.33 5.00
C GLU A 45 3.53 4.34 4.28
N LEU A 46 2.93 5.22 3.47
CA LEU A 46 3.67 6.22 2.71
C LEU A 46 4.29 7.23 3.69
N GLU A 47 5.60 7.39 3.66
CA GLU A 47 6.32 8.27 4.58
C GLU A 47 5.93 9.74 4.33
N SER A 48 5.55 10.44 5.40
CA SER A 48 5.22 11.87 5.31
C SER A 48 6.50 12.67 5.02
N PRO A 49 6.55 13.49 3.95
CA PRO A 49 7.72 14.30 3.62
C PRO A 49 8.17 15.21 4.76
N LYS A 50 7.21 15.72 5.56
CA LYS A 50 7.47 16.57 6.73
C LYS A 50 8.28 15.87 7.83
N ARG A 51 8.24 14.54 7.88
CA ARG A 51 8.95 13.72 8.87
C ARG A 51 10.31 13.26 8.38
N VAL A 52 10.42 12.96 7.09
CA VAL A 52 11.62 12.33 6.51
C VAL A 52 12.55 13.29 5.78
N LEU A 53 12.09 14.50 5.45
CA LEU A 53 12.92 15.57 4.92
C LEU A 53 13.24 16.56 6.03
N VAL A 54 14.52 16.64 6.41
CA VAL A 54 15.01 17.42 7.53
C VAL A 54 15.80 18.62 7.02
N VAL A 55 15.45 19.82 7.49
CA VAL A 55 16.26 21.02 7.26
C VAL A 55 17.43 21.01 8.22
N LYS A 56 18.67 21.04 7.70
CA LYS A 56 19.90 21.04 8.50
C LYS A 56 20.40 22.44 8.80
N ASP A 57 20.48 23.26 7.77
CA ASP A 57 21.01 24.62 7.83
C ASP A 57 20.49 25.43 6.64
N TYR A 58 20.52 26.76 6.75
CA TYR A 58 20.22 27.69 5.67
C TYR A 58 20.81 29.07 5.91
N LYS A 59 21.08 29.79 4.81
CA LYS A 59 21.56 31.18 4.84
C LYS A 59 20.76 32.05 3.89
N TRP A 60 20.49 33.28 4.32
CA TRP A 60 19.81 34.28 3.51
C TRP A 60 20.80 35.07 2.64
N ALA A 61 20.43 35.32 1.38
CA ALA A 61 21.13 36.25 0.49
C ALA A 61 20.55 37.67 0.63
N SER A 62 19.24 37.76 0.86
CA SER A 62 18.53 39.01 1.08
C SER A 62 17.39 38.82 2.06
N GLY A 63 17.16 39.84 2.89
CA GLY A 63 16.07 39.90 3.87
C GLY A 63 15.87 41.34 4.27
N GLY A 64 14.63 41.80 4.27
CA GLY A 64 14.25 43.18 4.57
C GLY A 64 12.88 43.51 4.01
N MET A 65 12.10 44.31 4.72
CA MET A 65 10.70 44.56 4.40
C MET A 65 10.56 45.13 2.98
N GLY A 66 9.65 44.55 2.18
CA GLY A 66 9.43 44.96 0.79
C GLY A 66 10.49 44.52 -0.21
N ARG A 67 11.53 43.79 0.22
CA ARG A 67 12.57 43.24 -0.68
C ARG A 67 12.28 41.79 -1.08
N PRO A 68 12.86 41.32 -2.19
CA PRO A 68 12.83 39.89 -2.53
C PRO A 68 13.41 39.05 -1.38
N ALA A 69 12.66 38.03 -0.98
CA ALA A 69 13.08 37.03 -0.02
C ALA A 69 13.88 35.95 -0.76
N ILE A 70 15.21 35.98 -0.65
CA ILE A 70 16.10 35.02 -1.32
C ILE A 70 16.95 34.31 -0.28
N MET A 71 16.77 33.00 -0.19
CA MET A 71 17.63 32.12 0.57
C MET A 71 18.81 31.71 -0.32
N LYS A 72 20.01 32.09 0.10
CA LYS A 72 21.26 31.80 -0.61
C LYS A 72 21.47 30.30 -0.73
N GLU A 73 21.30 29.59 0.38
CA GLU A 73 21.48 28.15 0.47
C GLU A 73 20.58 27.55 1.54
N ILE A 74 20.10 26.34 1.31
CA ILE A 74 19.46 25.46 2.30
C ILE A 74 19.99 24.05 2.11
N THR A 75 20.36 23.40 3.21
CA THR A 75 20.78 22.01 3.22
C THR A 75 19.64 21.16 3.76
N LEU A 76 19.19 20.20 2.95
CA LEU A 76 18.17 19.23 3.32
C LEU A 76 18.79 17.83 3.38
N GLN A 77 18.40 17.06 4.40
CA GLN A 77 18.70 15.65 4.52
C GLN A 77 17.42 14.85 4.29
N ASN A 78 17.48 13.84 3.42
CA ASN A 78 16.42 12.87 3.23
C ASN A 78 16.78 11.59 3.99
N ILE A 79 16.14 11.39 5.14
CA ILE A 79 16.27 10.18 5.96
C ILE A 79 15.22 9.12 5.61
N GLY A 80 14.37 9.39 4.61
CA GLY A 80 13.32 8.50 4.15
C GLY A 80 13.79 7.48 3.14
N LYS A 81 12.86 6.63 2.71
CA LYS A 81 13.08 5.52 1.77
C LYS A 81 12.91 5.92 0.30
N TYR A 82 12.39 7.12 0.04
CA TYR A 82 11.98 7.54 -1.30
C TYR A 82 12.72 8.81 -1.73
N ASP A 83 12.88 8.95 -3.04
CA ASP A 83 13.38 10.18 -3.66
C ASP A 83 12.22 11.21 -3.68
N TYR A 84 12.51 12.51 -3.56
CA TYR A 84 11.51 13.58 -3.58
C TYR A 84 11.88 14.70 -4.56
N GLN A 85 10.89 15.37 -5.13
CA GLN A 85 11.03 16.58 -5.96
C GLN A 85 10.01 17.65 -5.56
N ASN A 86 10.12 18.85 -6.16
CA ASN A 86 9.20 19.98 -5.92
C ASN A 86 9.00 20.24 -4.42
N ILE A 87 10.11 20.32 -3.67
CA ILE A 87 10.09 20.40 -2.22
C ILE A 87 9.64 21.81 -1.83
N SER A 88 8.49 21.91 -1.19
CA SER A 88 7.97 23.16 -0.66
C SER A 88 8.55 23.43 0.72
N ILE A 89 9.23 24.57 0.86
CA ILE A 89 9.79 25.08 2.09
C ILE A 89 8.90 26.20 2.60
N GLU A 90 8.53 26.12 3.87
CA GLU A 90 7.84 27.18 4.59
C GLU A 90 8.80 27.76 5.62
N VAL A 91 8.90 29.07 5.66
CA VAL A 91 9.74 29.80 6.60
C VAL A 91 8.84 30.67 7.45
N ASP A 92 8.81 30.41 8.75
CA ASP A 92 8.18 31.28 9.73
C ASP A 92 9.17 32.39 10.13
N LEU A 93 8.65 33.61 10.22
CA LEU A 93 9.42 34.81 10.54
C LEU A 93 9.08 35.26 11.96
N TYR A 94 10.09 35.66 12.72
CA TYR A 94 9.93 36.13 14.08
C TYR A 94 10.76 37.38 14.34
N THR A 95 10.32 38.21 15.28
CA THR A 95 11.19 39.23 15.89
C THR A 95 12.27 38.57 16.73
N LYS A 96 13.26 39.36 17.18
CA LYS A 96 14.25 38.92 18.17
C LYS A 96 13.65 38.41 19.49
N ASN A 97 12.40 38.78 19.79
CA ASN A 97 11.66 38.39 20.99
C ASN A 97 10.59 37.32 20.69
N ASP A 98 10.75 36.55 19.60
CA ASP A 98 9.89 35.44 19.20
C ASP A 98 8.42 35.80 18.91
N ILE A 99 8.16 37.05 18.53
CA ILE A 99 6.84 37.47 18.07
C ILE A 99 6.67 37.09 16.59
N PRO A 100 5.62 36.34 16.18
CA PRO A 100 5.44 35.92 14.81
C PRO A 100 5.12 37.09 13.86
N LEU A 101 5.80 37.12 12.72
CA LEU A 101 5.70 38.15 11.68
C LEU A 101 5.08 37.62 10.37
N GLY A 102 4.55 36.39 10.42
CA GLY A 102 3.99 35.67 9.28
C GLY A 102 4.95 34.61 8.74
N SER A 103 4.58 34.03 7.61
CA SER A 103 5.37 32.98 6.95
C SER A 103 5.48 33.21 5.46
N LEU A 104 6.54 32.67 4.88
CA LEU A 104 6.77 32.65 3.45
C LEU A 104 6.85 31.22 2.95
N ARG A 105 6.50 31.00 1.69
CA ARG A 105 6.61 29.69 1.04
C ARG A 105 7.35 29.79 -0.29
N GLY A 106 8.29 28.88 -0.47
CA GLY A 106 9.09 28.72 -1.68
C GLY A 106 9.12 27.25 -2.09
N THR A 107 9.50 26.98 -3.34
CA THR A 107 9.59 25.62 -3.86
C THR A 107 10.96 25.38 -4.50
N ILE A 108 11.56 24.24 -4.19
CA ILE A 108 12.78 23.74 -4.80
C ILE A 108 12.39 22.79 -5.93
N HIS A 109 12.62 23.19 -7.17
CA HIS A 109 12.34 22.40 -8.37
C HIS A 109 13.52 21.50 -8.74
N ASP A 110 13.95 20.67 -7.79
CA ASP A 110 15.07 19.75 -7.95
C ASP A 110 14.80 18.48 -7.13
N VAL A 111 15.57 17.43 -7.41
CA VAL A 111 15.48 16.12 -6.79
C VAL A 111 16.37 16.05 -5.55
N LEU A 112 15.82 15.47 -4.48
CA LEU A 112 16.51 15.03 -3.28
C LEU A 112 16.41 13.50 -3.15
N PRO A 113 17.45 12.75 -3.56
CA PRO A 113 17.45 11.29 -3.46
C PRO A 113 17.36 10.79 -2.01
N HIS A 114 16.81 9.60 -1.81
CA HIS A 114 16.76 8.91 -0.52
C HIS A 114 18.15 8.71 0.08
N GLY A 115 18.24 8.82 1.41
CA GLY A 115 19.49 8.64 2.15
C GLY A 115 20.58 9.68 1.88
N THR A 116 20.26 10.77 1.17
CA THR A 116 21.24 11.81 0.81
C THR A 116 21.01 13.11 1.56
N GLU A 117 22.08 13.90 1.61
CA GLU A 117 22.05 15.30 2.00
C GLU A 117 22.44 16.16 0.80
N LYS A 118 21.70 17.24 0.55
CA LYS A 118 21.94 18.13 -0.59
C LYS A 118 21.68 19.58 -0.21
N THR A 119 22.57 20.45 -0.67
CA THR A 119 22.43 21.91 -0.57
C THR A 119 21.82 22.46 -1.85
N PHE A 120 20.76 23.24 -1.70
CA PHE A 120 20.07 23.94 -2.78
C PHE A 120 20.35 25.42 -2.67
N TYR A 121 20.40 26.13 -3.80
CA TYR A 121 20.84 27.51 -3.85
C TYR A 121 19.78 28.45 -4.43
N ASN A 122 19.82 29.72 -4.00
CA ASN A 122 19.04 30.83 -4.57
C ASN A 122 17.52 30.58 -4.61
N ILE A 123 16.95 30.09 -3.52
CA ILE A 123 15.52 29.80 -3.43
C ILE A 123 14.76 31.10 -3.17
N LYS A 124 13.71 31.33 -3.97
CA LYS A 124 12.88 32.53 -3.91
C LYS A 124 11.59 32.26 -3.14
N PHE A 125 11.25 33.16 -2.24
CA PHE A 125 10.08 33.06 -1.36
C PHE A 125 9.09 34.22 -1.56
N GLY A 126 9.24 34.96 -2.66
CA GLY A 126 8.42 36.15 -2.95
C GLY A 126 8.99 37.41 -2.32
N ILE A 127 8.13 38.24 -1.73
CA ILE A 127 8.48 39.50 -1.09
C ILE A 127 8.39 39.36 0.42
N MET A 128 9.39 39.87 1.15
CA MET A 128 9.41 39.92 2.61
C MET A 128 8.31 40.84 3.16
N SER A 129 7.49 40.30 4.06
CA SER A 129 6.51 41.08 4.83
C SER A 129 7.13 41.87 5.99
N ALA A 130 8.35 41.54 6.41
CA ALA A 130 9.02 42.14 7.56
C ALA A 130 10.55 42.10 7.44
N GLU A 131 11.22 42.81 8.33
CA GLU A 131 12.69 42.73 8.48
C GLU A 131 13.12 41.35 8.99
N LEU A 132 14.19 40.81 8.39
CA LEU A 132 14.73 39.51 8.76
C LEU A 132 15.46 39.63 10.10
N GLN A 133 14.89 39.04 11.15
CA GLN A 133 15.51 38.98 12.48
C GLN A 133 15.76 37.53 12.88
N ASN A 134 14.68 36.77 13.14
CA ASN A 134 14.71 35.34 13.44
C ASN A 134 13.84 34.60 12.43
N THR A 135 14.25 33.39 12.04
CA THR A 135 13.48 32.55 11.11
C THR A 135 13.58 31.08 11.45
N ILE A 136 12.54 30.31 11.11
CA ILE A 136 12.52 28.85 11.20
C ILE A 136 12.07 28.30 9.85
N ALA A 137 12.95 27.61 9.13
CA ALA A 137 12.60 26.93 7.88
C ALA A 137 12.19 25.47 8.14
N ARG A 138 11.11 25.03 7.49
CA ARG A 138 10.61 23.65 7.55
C ARG A 138 10.12 23.18 6.19
N VAL A 139 10.12 21.87 6.01
CA VAL A 139 9.49 21.24 4.85
C VAL A 139 7.97 21.26 5.04
N ALA A 140 7.26 21.87 4.11
CA ALA A 140 5.80 21.94 4.10
C ALA A 140 5.17 20.82 3.27
N ALA A 141 5.77 20.49 2.13
CA ALA A 141 5.33 19.42 1.24
C ALA A 141 6.48 19.01 0.32
N ALA A 142 6.37 17.86 -0.32
CA ALA A 142 7.21 17.46 -1.45
C ALA A 142 6.47 16.41 -2.27
N ASP A 143 6.77 16.35 -3.56
CA ASP A 143 6.28 15.31 -4.44
C ASP A 143 7.21 14.10 -4.32
N LEU A 144 6.64 12.93 -4.06
CA LEU A 144 7.40 11.68 -4.05
C LEU A 144 7.76 11.30 -5.49
N ILE A 145 9.05 11.06 -5.75
CA ILE A 145 9.51 10.50 -7.01
C ILE A 145 9.39 8.99 -6.91
N GLU A 146 8.32 8.50 -7.50
CA GLU A 146 8.05 7.08 -7.65
C GLU A 146 9.08 6.49 -8.62
N LYS A 147 10.13 5.84 -8.11
CA LYS A 147 11.14 5.13 -8.92
C LYS A 147 10.49 3.91 -9.58
N GLY A 148 9.91 4.13 -10.75
CA GLY A 148 8.85 3.27 -11.27
C GLY A 148 7.62 3.43 -10.40
N THR A 149 6.48 3.76 -11.00
CA THR A 149 5.20 3.86 -10.27
C THR A 149 5.09 2.67 -9.28
N PRO A 150 5.07 2.86 -7.94
CA PRO A 150 4.55 1.86 -7.03
C PRO A 150 3.12 1.67 -7.46
N ALA A 151 2.93 0.70 -8.35
CA ALA A 151 1.66 0.50 -8.97
C ALA A 151 0.67 0.27 -7.83
N GLN A 152 -0.36 1.11 -7.79
CA GLN A 152 -1.28 1.09 -6.67
C GLN A 152 -1.99 -0.26 -6.72
N ALA A 153 -2.51 -0.74 -5.59
CA ALA A 153 -3.26 -2.00 -5.57
C ALA A 153 -4.31 -2.05 -6.70
N LYS A 154 -4.97 -0.93 -7.01
CA LYS A 154 -5.95 -0.81 -8.11
C LYS A 154 -5.37 -1.07 -9.52
N ASP A 155 -4.08 -0.82 -9.72
CA ASP A 155 -3.39 -0.94 -11.01
C ASP A 155 -2.78 -2.35 -11.17
N LEU A 156 -2.51 -3.05 -10.05
CA LEU A 156 -1.88 -4.37 -10.01
C LEU A 156 -2.84 -5.52 -9.70
N ILE A 157 -3.93 -5.23 -8.98
CA ILE A 157 -4.95 -6.19 -8.60
C ILE A 157 -6.19 -5.93 -9.46
N GLN A 158 -6.52 -6.89 -10.31
CA GLN A 158 -7.70 -6.83 -11.17
C GLN A 158 -8.84 -7.61 -10.54
N VAL A 159 -10.05 -7.02 -10.55
CA VAL A 159 -11.28 -7.74 -10.25
C VAL A 159 -11.69 -8.52 -11.50
N LYS A 160 -11.57 -9.84 -11.47
CA LYS A 160 -11.92 -10.72 -12.60
C LYS A 160 -13.41 -11.01 -12.68
N GLY A 161 -14.04 -11.11 -11.51
CA GLY A 161 -15.47 -11.40 -11.40
C GLY A 161 -15.92 -11.22 -9.95
N TRP A 162 -17.21 -11.02 -9.76
CA TRP A 162 -17.82 -10.90 -8.45
C TRP A 162 -19.30 -11.28 -8.51
N GLU A 163 -19.80 -11.80 -7.41
CA GLU A 163 -21.20 -12.12 -7.19
C GLU A 163 -21.65 -11.47 -5.88
N TRP A 164 -22.84 -10.89 -5.90
CA TRP A 164 -23.42 -10.22 -4.75
C TRP A 164 -24.56 -11.03 -4.14
N SER A 165 -24.72 -10.96 -2.83
CA SER A 165 -25.90 -11.43 -2.10
C SER A 165 -26.36 -10.37 -1.10
N GLY A 166 -27.66 -10.14 -1.03
CA GLY A 166 -28.23 -9.17 -0.10
C GLY A 166 -29.67 -8.86 -0.48
N GLY A 167 -30.55 -8.81 0.51
CA GLY A 167 -31.99 -8.66 0.33
C GLY A 167 -32.42 -7.27 -0.18
N GLN A 168 -33.72 -7.01 -0.06
CA GLN A 168 -34.31 -5.68 -0.29
C GLN A 168 -33.70 -4.62 0.65
N TYR A 169 -34.04 -3.36 0.38
CA TYR A 169 -33.75 -2.15 1.16
C TYR A 169 -33.30 -2.35 2.62
N GLY A 170 -32.21 -1.68 3.02
CA GLY A 170 -31.79 -1.62 4.43
C GLY A 170 -31.17 -2.90 4.98
N THR A 171 -30.98 -3.92 4.14
CA THR A 171 -30.28 -5.15 4.53
C THR A 171 -28.78 -5.07 4.25
N GLU A 172 -28.02 -5.90 4.96
CA GLU A 172 -26.57 -6.04 4.79
C GLU A 172 -26.25 -6.41 3.34
N GLY A 173 -25.37 -5.62 2.73
CA GLY A 173 -24.72 -5.93 1.46
C GLY A 173 -23.57 -6.89 1.71
N VAL A 174 -23.63 -8.05 1.07
CA VAL A 174 -22.57 -9.06 1.13
C VAL A 174 -22.07 -9.33 -0.28
N LEU A 175 -20.77 -9.18 -0.51
CA LEU A 175 -20.13 -9.77 -1.68
C LEU A 175 -20.05 -11.28 -1.41
N LYS A 176 -20.95 -12.04 -2.04
CA LYS A 176 -20.99 -13.50 -1.95
C LYS A 176 -19.67 -14.08 -2.42
N SER A 177 -19.14 -13.58 -3.54
CA SER A 177 -17.80 -13.90 -4.02
C SER A 177 -17.15 -12.71 -4.74
N ILE A 178 -15.84 -12.57 -4.63
CA ILE A 178 -15.02 -11.69 -5.47
C ILE A 178 -13.71 -12.39 -5.81
N THR A 179 -13.38 -12.42 -7.11
CA THR A 179 -12.13 -13.01 -7.61
C THR A 179 -11.17 -11.89 -7.96
N LEU A 180 -10.04 -11.87 -7.25
CA LEU A 180 -8.95 -10.91 -7.44
C LEU A 180 -7.76 -11.60 -8.10
N VAL A 181 -7.17 -10.93 -9.08
CA VAL A 181 -5.95 -11.38 -9.77
C VAL A 181 -4.82 -10.41 -9.46
N ASN A 182 -3.79 -10.88 -8.78
CA ASN A 182 -2.58 -10.12 -8.53
C ASN A 182 -1.59 -10.30 -9.68
N LYS A 183 -1.43 -9.27 -10.50
CA LYS A 183 -0.48 -9.25 -11.61
C LYS A 183 0.95 -8.93 -11.16
N SER A 184 1.18 -8.58 -9.89
CA SER A 184 2.49 -8.17 -9.38
C SER A 184 3.33 -9.33 -8.85
N SER A 185 4.61 -9.07 -8.61
CA SER A 185 5.54 -9.98 -7.92
C SER A 185 5.44 -9.95 -6.40
N ASP A 186 4.61 -9.08 -5.83
CA ASP A 186 4.51 -8.84 -4.39
C ASP A 186 3.23 -9.47 -3.82
N ASN A 187 3.26 -9.87 -2.54
CA ASN A 187 2.07 -10.33 -1.82
C ASN A 187 1.32 -9.13 -1.20
N TRP A 188 -0.01 -9.18 -1.23
CA TRP A 188 -0.88 -8.14 -0.66
C TRP A 188 -1.67 -8.70 0.53
N LYS A 189 -1.98 -7.87 1.53
CA LYS A 189 -2.85 -8.24 2.67
C LYS A 189 -3.74 -7.06 3.02
N ASP A 190 -4.83 -7.35 3.73
CA ASP A 190 -5.76 -6.34 4.24
C ASP A 190 -6.28 -5.48 3.08
N ILE A 191 -6.76 -6.16 2.04
CA ILE A 191 -7.14 -5.56 0.76
C ILE A 191 -8.40 -4.73 0.96
N LYS A 192 -8.25 -3.41 0.90
CA LYS A 192 -9.35 -2.45 1.01
C LYS A 192 -10.13 -2.39 -0.30
N ILE A 193 -11.38 -2.82 -0.26
CA ILE A 193 -12.32 -2.75 -1.38
C ILE A 193 -13.19 -1.53 -1.20
N ARG A 194 -13.40 -0.81 -2.31
CA ARG A 194 -14.40 0.25 -2.44
C ARG A 194 -15.42 -0.17 -3.49
N VAL A 195 -16.69 -0.19 -3.10
CA VAL A 195 -17.82 -0.48 -3.98
C VAL A 195 -18.55 0.84 -4.23
N ASP A 196 -18.51 1.32 -5.46
CA ASP A 196 -19.25 2.52 -5.90
C ASP A 196 -20.60 2.10 -6.47
N PHE A 197 -21.70 2.61 -5.91
CA PHE A 197 -23.04 2.35 -6.42
C PHE A 197 -23.38 3.32 -7.55
N LEU A 198 -23.32 2.82 -8.79
CA LEU A 198 -23.68 3.57 -9.99
C LEU A 198 -25.18 3.41 -10.26
N GLY A 199 -25.83 4.49 -10.70
CA GLY A 199 -27.25 4.53 -11.04
C GLY A 199 -27.45 4.23 -12.52
N ILE A 200 -27.94 5.23 -13.25
CA ILE A 200 -27.92 5.23 -14.73
C ILE A 200 -26.46 5.06 -15.18
N PRO A 201 -26.14 4.34 -16.28
CA PRO A 201 -24.75 4.14 -16.72
C PRO A 201 -23.95 5.44 -16.70
N GLY A 202 -22.93 5.50 -15.83
CA GLY A 202 -22.04 6.65 -15.68
C GLY A 202 -22.43 7.72 -14.65
N ALA A 203 -23.66 7.73 -14.12
CA ALA A 203 -24.06 8.68 -13.07
C ALA A 203 -24.16 7.95 -11.71
N LYS A 204 -23.40 8.42 -10.70
CA LYS A 204 -23.49 7.90 -9.33
C LYS A 204 -24.90 8.13 -8.76
N VAL A 205 -25.43 7.15 -8.01
CA VAL A 205 -26.71 7.35 -7.31
C VAL A 205 -26.51 8.30 -6.13
N GLY A 206 -27.35 9.34 -6.05
CA GLY A 206 -27.44 10.27 -4.93
C GLY A 206 -26.48 11.46 -4.97
N ILE A 207 -26.83 12.54 -4.25
CA ILE A 207 -26.17 13.87 -4.25
C ILE A 207 -24.66 13.81 -3.89
N ARG A 208 -24.18 12.70 -3.29
CA ARG A 208 -22.78 12.51 -2.92
C ARG A 208 -22.14 11.19 -3.39
N GLY A 209 -22.86 10.34 -4.13
CA GLY A 209 -22.37 9.03 -4.56
C GLY A 209 -21.94 8.14 -3.38
N PHE A 210 -22.87 7.33 -2.87
CA PHE A 210 -22.55 6.44 -1.75
C PHE A 210 -21.52 5.38 -2.15
N THR A 211 -20.55 5.15 -1.27
CA THR A 211 -19.50 4.15 -1.46
C THR A 211 -19.40 3.28 -0.24
N SER A 212 -19.55 1.97 -0.42
CA SER A 212 -19.25 1.01 0.62
C SER A 212 -17.77 0.71 0.64
N ARG A 213 -17.21 0.49 1.83
CA ARG A 213 -15.82 0.09 2.02
C ARG A 213 -15.75 -1.13 2.91
N ALA A 214 -14.93 -2.09 2.52
CA ALA A 214 -14.63 -3.27 3.31
C ALA A 214 -13.15 -3.64 3.18
N THR A 215 -12.65 -4.45 4.11
CA THR A 215 -11.29 -4.95 4.08
C THR A 215 -11.33 -6.46 4.07
N ILE A 216 -10.66 -7.08 3.09
CA ILE A 216 -10.40 -8.52 3.11
C ILE A 216 -9.16 -8.74 3.98
N HIS A 217 -9.36 -9.26 5.19
CA HIS A 217 -8.30 -9.61 6.13
C HIS A 217 -7.63 -10.95 5.78
N ASP A 218 -7.08 -11.05 4.57
CA ASP A 218 -6.38 -12.22 4.06
C ASP A 218 -5.28 -11.77 3.09
N ILE A 219 -4.43 -12.71 2.67
CA ILE A 219 -3.33 -12.49 1.74
C ILE A 219 -3.79 -12.81 0.31
N LEU A 220 -3.40 -11.96 -0.65
CA LEU A 220 -3.41 -12.25 -2.08
C LEU A 220 -1.95 -12.44 -2.54
N PRO A 221 -1.49 -13.69 -2.74
CA PRO A 221 -0.12 -13.96 -3.13
C PRO A 221 0.29 -13.33 -4.46
N ALA A 222 1.58 -13.13 -4.67
CA ALA A 222 2.19 -12.71 -5.92
C ALA A 222 1.76 -13.60 -7.08
N ARG A 223 1.51 -13.00 -8.25
CA ARG A 223 1.17 -13.72 -9.51
C ARG A 223 0.06 -14.76 -9.37
N SER A 224 -0.89 -14.50 -8.48
CA SER A 224 -1.95 -15.46 -8.14
C SER A 224 -3.35 -14.93 -8.42
N GLU A 225 -4.30 -15.84 -8.44
CA GLU A 225 -5.73 -15.58 -8.48
C GLU A 225 -6.36 -16.17 -7.21
N ARG A 226 -7.21 -15.41 -6.54
CA ARG A 226 -7.91 -15.89 -5.34
C ARG A 226 -9.34 -15.38 -5.32
N THR A 227 -10.25 -16.28 -4.94
CA THR A 227 -11.65 -15.96 -4.70
C THR A 227 -11.88 -15.84 -3.21
N TYR A 228 -12.44 -14.71 -2.80
CA TYR A 228 -12.85 -14.42 -1.43
C TYR A 228 -14.36 -14.45 -1.35
N ASN A 229 -14.91 -15.01 -0.28
CA ASN A 229 -16.33 -15.23 -0.13
C ASN A 229 -16.88 -14.51 1.10
N ASN A 230 -18.16 -14.18 1.07
CA ASN A 230 -18.92 -13.65 2.20
C ASN A 230 -18.31 -12.38 2.83
N ILE A 231 -17.93 -11.40 2.01
CA ILE A 231 -17.37 -10.14 2.50
C ILE A 231 -18.53 -9.19 2.82
N ASN A 232 -18.69 -8.83 4.09
CA ASN A 232 -19.64 -7.81 4.51
C ASN A 232 -19.14 -6.43 4.07
N VAL A 233 -19.96 -5.71 3.31
CA VAL A 233 -19.63 -4.38 2.77
C VAL A 233 -20.58 -3.30 3.28
N GLY A 234 -21.23 -3.52 4.42
CA GLY A 234 -22.15 -2.57 5.05
C GLY A 234 -23.55 -2.60 4.44
N PHE A 235 -24.20 -1.45 4.29
CA PHE A 235 -25.60 -1.39 3.84
C PHE A 235 -25.76 -1.16 2.34
N ARG A 236 -26.76 -1.79 1.72
CA ARG A 236 -27.15 -1.58 0.31
C ARG A 236 -27.98 -0.29 0.14
N HIS A 237 -27.72 0.47 -0.93
CA HIS A 237 -28.50 1.68 -1.29
C HIS A 237 -29.83 1.32 -1.99
N PRO A 238 -30.94 2.07 -1.74
CA PRO A 238 -32.27 1.83 -2.35
C PRO A 238 -32.29 1.73 -3.88
N ASP A 239 -31.52 2.56 -4.59
CA ASP A 239 -31.50 2.53 -6.07
C ASP A 239 -30.37 1.68 -6.69
N ALA A 240 -29.62 0.93 -5.88
CA ALA A 240 -28.70 -0.07 -6.42
C ALA A 240 -29.55 -1.20 -7.01
N ARG A 241 -29.81 -1.16 -8.33
CA ARG A 241 -30.71 -2.10 -9.04
C ARG A 241 -30.44 -3.54 -8.59
N SER A 242 -31.53 -4.30 -8.43
CA SER A 242 -31.46 -5.76 -8.48
C SER A 242 -30.79 -6.16 -9.80
N VAL A 243 -29.63 -6.79 -9.70
CA VAL A 243 -29.12 -7.61 -10.81
C VAL A 243 -29.89 -8.92 -10.77
#